data_AF-A0A7H8JP45-F1
#
_entry.id   AF-A0A7H8JP45-F1
#
_cell.length_a   1.000
_cell.length_b   1.000
_cell.length_c   1.000
_cell.angle_alpha   90.00
_cell.angle_beta   90.00
_cell.angle_gamma   90.00
#
_symmetry.space_group_name_H-M   'P 1'
#
loop_
_entity.id
_entity.type
_entity.pdbx_description
1 polymer ?
#
loop_
_entity_poly.entity_id
_entity_poly.type
_entity_poly.pdbx_seq_one_letter_code
_entity_poly.pdbx_strand_id
1 'polypeptide(L)'
;MTADDGTSAGDASARDASVGATWSGGASDGDATGGDASGGDARLSLAEVEALACAAHEGQRDKAGRPYSEHLRAVANGVRARGGDEEQIAAAWLHDAVEDDRLTERWLHEATLSARTKAIVLAVTKRAGEEPEAYARRILTTDGALLIKESDLAHNADPRRLAVLDEPTRRRLTEKYARMRGLLGLG
;
A
#
# COMPACT_ATOMS: atom_id res chain seq x y z
N MET A 1 -9.82 -57.69 9.69
CA MET A 1 -9.55 -57.69 8.24
C MET A 1 -10.53 -56.71 7.62
N THR A 2 -10.17 -55.52 7.16
CA THR A 2 -8.88 -54.88 6.85
C THR A 2 -9.07 -53.36 7.01
N ALA A 3 -8.03 -52.68 7.50
CA ALA A 3 -7.86 -51.24 7.34
C ALA A 3 -7.58 -50.91 5.87
N ASP A 4 -7.87 -49.68 5.44
CA ASP A 4 -6.90 -48.92 4.62
C ASP A 4 -7.20 -47.41 4.66
N ASP A 5 -6.12 -46.66 4.90
CA ASP A 5 -6.01 -45.22 4.89
C ASP A 5 -6.03 -44.65 3.47
N GLY A 6 -6.54 -43.43 3.31
CA GLY A 6 -6.54 -42.72 2.03
C GLY A 6 -6.28 -41.23 2.20
N THR A 7 -5.12 -40.87 2.76
CA THR A 7 -4.56 -39.53 2.63
C THR A 7 -4.18 -39.29 1.17
N SER A 8 -4.71 -38.25 0.53
CA SER A 8 -4.14 -37.71 -0.70
C SER A 8 -3.95 -36.21 -0.56
N ALA A 9 -2.68 -35.86 -0.33
CA ALA A 9 -2.15 -34.54 -0.58
C ALA A 9 -2.03 -34.36 -2.10
N GLY A 10 -2.63 -33.30 -2.62
CA GLY A 10 -2.57 -32.91 -4.02
C GLY A 10 -2.11 -31.46 -4.14
N ASP A 11 -0.79 -31.30 -4.14
CA ASP A 11 0.03 -30.29 -4.77
C ASP A 11 -0.69 -29.13 -5.51
N ALA A 12 -0.75 -27.95 -4.88
CA ALA A 12 -1.08 -26.70 -5.56
C ALA A 12 0.23 -25.98 -5.89
N SER A 13 0.77 -26.34 -7.05
CA SER A 13 1.82 -25.68 -7.80
C SER A 13 1.81 -24.16 -7.62
N ALA A 14 2.85 -23.66 -6.96
CA ALA A 14 3.24 -22.27 -6.98
C ALA A 14 3.51 -21.86 -8.44
N ARG A 15 2.62 -21.05 -9.01
CA ARG A 15 2.87 -20.38 -10.28
C ARG A 15 3.41 -19.00 -9.96
N ASP A 16 4.74 -18.95 -10.03
CA ASP A 16 5.53 -17.75 -10.20
C ASP A 16 5.01 -16.98 -11.43
N ALA A 17 4.36 -15.84 -11.17
CA ALA A 17 4.00 -14.86 -12.19
C ALA A 17 4.47 -13.49 -11.71
N SER A 18 5.77 -13.38 -11.48
CA SER A 18 6.44 -12.09 -11.40
C SER A 18 6.36 -11.40 -12.77
N VAL A 19 5.40 -10.50 -12.94
CA VAL A 19 5.47 -9.50 -14.01
C VAL A 19 6.52 -8.49 -13.56
N GLY A 20 7.74 -8.65 -14.05
CA GLY A 20 8.80 -7.66 -13.89
C GLY A 20 8.42 -6.40 -14.63
N ALA A 21 7.70 -5.49 -13.96
CA ALA A 21 7.53 -4.12 -14.45
C ALA A 21 8.86 -3.39 -14.29
N THR A 22 9.73 -3.49 -15.30
CA THR A 22 10.83 -2.54 -15.48
C THR A 22 10.20 -1.20 -15.88
N TRP A 23 9.97 -0.33 -14.90
CA TRP A 23 9.61 1.06 -15.16
C TRP A 23 10.85 1.77 -15.70
N SER A 24 10.91 1.92 -17.03
CA SER A 24 11.87 2.78 -17.72
C SER A 24 11.25 4.18 -17.79
N GLY A 25 11.54 5.05 -16.82
CA GLY A 25 11.04 6.42 -16.78
C GLY A 25 11.33 7.17 -18.08
N GLY A 26 10.28 7.74 -18.69
CA GLY A 26 10.40 8.65 -19.83
C GLY A 26 10.55 10.09 -19.34
N ALA A 27 11.73 10.68 -19.56
CA ALA A 27 11.96 12.10 -19.38
C ALA A 27 11.28 12.89 -20.51
N SER A 28 10.55 13.95 -20.15
CA SER A 28 10.06 14.96 -21.10
C SER A 28 11.06 16.11 -21.12
N ASP A 29 11.50 16.51 -22.30
CA ASP A 29 12.49 17.58 -22.50
C ASP A 29 12.01 18.92 -21.93
N GLY A 30 12.82 19.47 -21.02
CA GLY A 30 12.72 20.83 -20.52
C GLY A 30 14.13 21.41 -20.43
N ASP A 31 14.44 22.31 -21.37
CA ASP A 31 15.68 23.08 -21.46
C ASP A 31 15.94 23.92 -20.20
N ALA A 32 17.05 23.63 -19.51
CA ALA A 32 17.70 24.56 -18.60
C ALA A 32 19.20 24.23 -18.50
N THR A 33 20.02 25.21 -18.86
CA THR A 33 21.48 25.16 -18.92
C THR A 33 22.13 25.30 -17.54
N GLY A 34 23.13 24.46 -17.28
CA GLY A 34 24.31 24.79 -16.46
C GLY A 34 24.23 24.58 -14.94
N GLY A 35 24.87 23.51 -14.46
CA GLY A 35 25.22 23.33 -13.04
C GLY A 35 26.03 22.04 -12.79
N ASP A 36 27.21 22.20 -12.22
CA ASP A 36 28.31 21.26 -11.97
C ASP A 36 27.96 19.91 -11.28
N ALA A 37 28.80 18.91 -11.52
CA ALA A 37 28.65 17.52 -11.15
C ALA A 37 28.97 17.22 -9.67
N SER A 38 28.01 16.62 -8.96
CA SER A 38 28.31 15.56 -7.99
C SER A 38 27.17 14.54 -8.04
N GLY A 39 27.49 13.30 -8.47
CA GLY A 39 26.53 12.20 -8.59
C GLY A 39 26.09 11.69 -7.22
N GLY A 40 25.07 12.33 -6.65
CA GLY A 40 24.29 11.79 -5.54
C GLY A 40 23.05 11.13 -6.11
N ASP A 41 22.85 9.85 -5.79
CA ASP A 41 21.68 9.05 -6.19
C ASP A 41 20.40 9.76 -5.74
N ALA A 42 19.76 10.48 -6.69
CA ALA A 42 18.66 11.36 -6.38
C ALA A 42 17.45 10.52 -5.97
N ARG A 43 16.92 10.79 -4.76
CA ARG A 43 15.69 10.12 -4.29
C ARG A 43 14.54 10.46 -5.22
N LEU A 44 13.61 9.51 -5.40
CA LEU A 44 12.38 9.77 -6.13
C LEU A 44 11.64 10.97 -5.50
N SER A 45 11.26 11.92 -6.35
CA SER A 45 10.38 13.02 -5.98
C SER A 45 8.96 12.52 -5.70
N LEU A 46 8.15 13.30 -4.99
CA LEU A 46 6.74 12.95 -4.75
C LEU A 46 5.94 12.75 -6.04
N ALA A 47 6.24 13.51 -7.10
CA ALA A 47 5.57 13.38 -8.39
C ALA A 47 5.91 12.05 -9.07
N GLU A 48 7.17 11.61 -9.00
CA GLU A 48 7.59 10.31 -9.53
C GLU A 48 6.98 9.16 -8.74
N VAL A 49 6.92 9.27 -7.40
CA VAL A 49 6.27 8.27 -6.54
C VAL A 49 4.77 8.17 -6.85
N GLU A 50 4.07 9.29 -7.01
CA GLU A 50 2.65 9.30 -7.41
C GLU A 50 2.45 8.63 -8.78
N ALA A 51 3.24 9.03 -9.78
CA ALA A 51 3.13 8.49 -11.13
C ALA A 51 3.38 6.97 -11.16
N LEU A 52 4.41 6.52 -10.44
CA LEU A 52 4.76 5.11 -10.32
C LEU A 52 3.65 4.31 -9.64
N ALA A 53 3.12 4.80 -8.51
CA ALA A 53 2.04 4.13 -7.81
C ALA A 53 0.77 4.04 -8.67
N CYS A 54 0.42 5.11 -9.38
CA CYS A 54 -0.72 5.11 -10.29
C CYS A 54 -0.55 4.12 -11.45
N ALA A 55 0.66 4.02 -12.02
CA ALA A 55 0.98 3.06 -13.07
C ALA A 55 0.94 1.62 -12.57
N ALA A 56 1.49 1.34 -11.38
CA ALA A 56 1.50 0.01 -10.78
C ALA A 56 0.09 -0.54 -10.52
N HIS A 57 -0.88 0.34 -10.23
CA HIS A 57 -2.29 0.00 -10.03
C HIS A 57 -3.17 0.28 -11.26
N GLU A 58 -2.60 0.46 -12.45
CA GLU A 58 -3.37 0.70 -13.67
C GLU A 58 -4.34 -0.46 -13.95
N GLY A 59 -5.57 -0.13 -14.33
CA GLY A 59 -6.63 -1.12 -14.57
C GLY A 59 -7.25 -1.73 -13.30
N GLN A 60 -6.66 -1.55 -12.12
CA GLN A 60 -7.25 -2.00 -10.87
C GLN A 60 -8.46 -1.14 -10.49
N ARG A 61 -9.50 -1.81 -9.99
CA ARG A 61 -10.66 -1.17 -9.36
C ARG A 61 -10.73 -1.52 -7.89
N ASP A 62 -11.17 -0.57 -7.08
CA ASP A 62 -11.47 -0.81 -5.68
C ASP A 62 -12.80 -1.56 -5.50
N LYS A 63 -13.14 -1.89 -4.24
CA LYS A 63 -14.38 -2.61 -3.91
C LYS A 63 -15.66 -1.82 -4.26
N ALA A 64 -15.57 -0.50 -4.38
CA ALA A 64 -16.66 0.37 -4.81
C ALA A 64 -16.72 0.53 -6.34
N GLY A 65 -15.89 -0.20 -7.08
CA GLY A 65 -15.83 -0.17 -8.54
C GLY A 65 -15.08 1.03 -9.12
N ARG A 66 -14.45 1.86 -8.29
CA ARG A 66 -13.72 3.06 -8.72
C ARG A 66 -12.28 2.74 -9.13
N PRO A 67 -11.66 3.50 -10.06
CA PRO A 67 -10.23 3.36 -10.34
C PRO A 67 -9.40 3.45 -9.07
N TYR A 68 -8.48 2.50 -8.88
CA TYR A 68 -7.75 2.36 -7.62
C TYR A 68 -6.82 3.56 -7.33
N SER A 69 -6.34 4.26 -8.36
CA SER A 69 -5.59 5.51 -8.22
C SER A 69 -6.35 6.61 -7.45
N GLU A 70 -7.69 6.58 -7.45
CA GLU A 70 -8.50 7.50 -6.66
C GLU A 70 -8.41 7.19 -5.16
N HIS A 71 -8.26 5.91 -4.79
CA HIS A 71 -8.00 5.50 -3.41
C HIS A 71 -6.62 5.97 -2.96
N LEU A 72 -5.57 5.71 -3.74
CA LEU A 72 -4.20 6.16 -3.43
C LEU A 72 -4.15 7.68 -3.20
N ARG A 73 -4.77 8.46 -4.09
CA ARG A 73 -4.86 9.92 -3.96
C ARG A 73 -5.59 10.34 -2.70
N ALA A 74 -6.69 9.68 -2.35
CA ALA A 74 -7.45 10.00 -1.15
C ALA A 74 -6.65 9.76 0.13
N VAL A 75 -5.88 8.67 0.18
CA VAL A 75 -4.98 8.38 1.32
C VAL A 75 -3.85 9.41 1.41
N ALA A 76 -3.16 9.70 0.30
CA ALA A 76 -2.09 10.71 0.27
C ALA A 76 -2.58 12.11 0.66
N ASN A 77 -3.75 12.52 0.18
CA ASN A 77 -4.38 13.78 0.58
C ASN A 77 -4.81 13.78 2.04
N GLY A 78 -5.32 12.65 2.54
CA GLY A 78 -5.67 12.47 3.94
C GLY A 78 -4.46 12.62 4.88
N VAL A 79 -3.31 12.11 4.47
CA VAL A 79 -2.04 12.24 5.21
C VAL A 79 -1.57 13.69 5.20
N ARG A 80 -1.54 14.33 4.04
CA ARG A 80 -1.18 15.76 3.91
C ARG A 80 -2.09 16.64 4.78
N ALA A 81 -3.41 16.41 4.73
CA ALA A 81 -4.38 17.19 5.48
C ALA A 81 -4.23 17.05 7.01
N ARG A 82 -3.66 15.93 7.48
CA ARG A 82 -3.35 15.70 8.90
C ARG A 82 -1.94 16.14 9.30
N GLY A 83 -1.25 16.88 8.44
CA GLY A 83 0.09 17.42 8.73
C GLY A 83 1.23 16.43 8.51
N GLY A 84 1.01 15.36 7.73
CA GLY A 84 2.08 14.44 7.36
C GLY A 84 3.13 15.10 6.46
N ASP A 85 4.39 14.69 6.65
CA ASP A 85 5.52 15.17 5.86
C ASP A 85 5.64 14.47 4.48
N GLU A 86 6.60 14.88 3.67
CA GLU A 86 6.80 14.32 2.31
C GLU A 86 7.10 12.82 2.31
N GLU A 87 7.82 12.29 3.30
CA GLU A 87 8.12 10.85 3.36
C GLU A 87 6.86 10.05 3.69
N GLN A 88 6.01 10.57 4.56
CA GLN A 88 4.69 10.00 4.84
C GLN A 88 3.76 10.07 3.62
N ILE A 89 3.76 11.19 2.89
CA ILE A 89 2.96 11.32 1.66
C ILE A 89 3.46 10.34 0.58
N ALA A 90 4.77 10.16 0.43
CA ALA A 90 5.35 9.16 -0.46
C ALA A 90 4.92 7.74 -0.06
N ALA A 91 4.98 7.41 1.24
CA ALA A 91 4.53 6.13 1.74
C ALA A 91 3.02 5.91 1.55
N ALA A 92 2.21 6.97 1.66
CA ALA A 92 0.77 6.92 1.39
C ALA A 92 0.45 6.53 -0.05
N TRP A 93 1.22 7.02 -1.02
CA TRP A 93 1.07 6.61 -2.42
C TRP A 93 1.40 5.14 -2.64
N LEU A 94 2.35 4.59 -1.88
CA LEU A 94 2.85 3.21 -2.05
C LEU A 94 2.23 2.18 -1.10
N HIS A 95 1.35 2.60 -0.19
CA HIS A 95 0.98 1.80 1.00
C HIS A 95 0.43 0.40 0.68
N ASP A 96 -0.35 0.29 -0.39
CA ASP A 96 -0.96 -0.97 -0.84
C ASP A 96 -0.21 -1.61 -2.01
N ALA A 97 0.85 -0.99 -2.55
CA ALA A 97 1.52 -1.49 -3.74
C ALA A 97 2.20 -2.85 -3.50
N VAL A 98 2.75 -3.05 -2.31
CA VAL A 98 3.31 -4.36 -1.90
C VAL A 98 2.22 -5.31 -1.42
N GLU A 99 1.19 -4.82 -0.71
CA GLU A 99 0.09 -5.65 -0.20
C GLU A 99 -0.76 -6.27 -1.33
N ASP A 100 -0.95 -5.53 -2.42
CA ASP A 100 -1.72 -5.94 -3.61
C ASP A 100 -0.84 -6.63 -4.69
N ASP A 101 0.40 -7.01 -4.35
CA ASP A 101 1.35 -7.63 -5.28
C ASP A 101 1.61 -6.81 -6.57
N ARG A 102 1.50 -5.48 -6.50
CA ARG A 102 1.81 -4.57 -7.64
C ARG A 102 3.28 -4.27 -7.76
N LEU A 103 3.96 -4.22 -6.62
CA LEU A 103 5.41 -4.08 -6.50
C LEU A 103 5.90 -5.13 -5.49
N THR A 104 7.10 -5.65 -5.71
CA THR A 104 7.68 -6.64 -4.79
C THR A 104 8.33 -5.96 -3.58
N GLU A 105 8.44 -6.67 -2.45
CA GLU A 105 9.28 -6.21 -1.33
C GLU A 105 10.73 -5.94 -1.78
N ARG A 106 11.27 -6.76 -2.68
CA ARG A 106 12.60 -6.54 -3.27
C ARG A 106 12.69 -5.20 -4.01
N TRP A 107 11.68 -4.87 -4.82
CA TRP A 107 11.61 -3.56 -5.48
C TRP A 107 11.64 -2.43 -4.45
N LEU A 108 10.86 -2.54 -3.36
CA LEU A 108 10.83 -1.52 -2.32
C LEU A 108 12.20 -1.35 -1.63
N HIS A 109 12.92 -2.45 -1.41
CA HIS A 109 14.28 -2.42 -0.86
C HIS A 109 15.28 -1.71 -1.79
N GLU A 110 15.19 -1.96 -3.09
CA GLU A 110 16.09 -1.41 -4.11
C GLU A 110 15.74 0.03 -4.54
N ALA A 111 14.49 0.46 -4.39
CA ALA A 111 14.02 1.78 -4.82
C ALA A 111 14.82 2.93 -4.15
N THR A 112 15.04 4.03 -4.88
CA THR A 112 15.70 5.25 -4.37
C THR A 112 14.76 6.07 -3.48
N LEU A 113 14.24 5.45 -2.43
CA LEU A 113 13.41 6.04 -1.38
C LEU A 113 14.21 6.12 -0.08
N SER A 114 13.80 7.00 0.83
CA SER A 114 14.41 7.04 2.15
C SER A 114 14.12 5.77 2.95
N ALA A 115 15.00 5.45 3.90
CA ALA A 115 14.77 4.33 4.82
C ALA A 115 13.46 4.47 5.60
N ARG A 116 13.07 5.70 5.95
CA ARG A 116 11.82 5.99 6.68
C ARG A 116 10.59 5.71 5.81
N THR A 117 10.56 6.16 4.55
CA THR A 117 9.47 5.84 3.63
C THR A 117 9.30 4.33 3.47
N LYS A 118 10.40 3.60 3.23
CA LYS A 118 10.39 2.14 3.10
C LYS A 118 9.87 1.45 4.36
N ALA A 119 10.33 1.89 5.54
CA ALA A 119 9.88 1.35 6.82
C ALA A 119 8.39 1.59 7.05
N ILE A 120 7.87 2.76 6.69
CA ILE A 120 6.44 3.06 6.80
C ILE A 120 5.61 2.16 5.88
N VAL A 121 6.01 2.01 4.60
CA VAL A 121 5.31 1.13 3.65
C VAL A 121 5.27 -0.31 4.19
N LEU A 122 6.42 -0.87 4.59
CA LEU A 122 6.49 -2.21 5.18
C LEU A 122 5.67 -2.36 6.46
N ALA A 123 5.55 -1.29 7.26
CA ALA A 123 4.76 -1.31 8.49
C ALA A 123 3.26 -1.40 8.18
N VAL A 124 2.79 -0.68 7.16
CA VAL A 124 1.38 -0.65 6.75
C VAL A 124 1.00 -1.77 5.78
N THR A 125 1.94 -2.49 5.19
CA THR A 125 1.67 -3.74 4.47
C THR A 125 1.31 -4.85 5.47
N LYS A 126 0.10 -5.39 5.36
CA LYS A 126 -0.33 -6.52 6.19
C LYS A 126 0.30 -7.83 5.68
N ARG A 127 0.86 -8.63 6.59
CA ARG A 127 1.45 -9.93 6.25
C ARG A 127 0.40 -11.04 6.23
N ALA A 128 0.59 -12.03 5.36
CA ALA A 128 -0.25 -13.22 5.34
C ALA A 128 -0.22 -13.95 6.69
N GLY A 129 -1.39 -14.32 7.22
CA GLY A 129 -1.51 -14.99 8.53
C GLY A 129 -1.24 -14.10 9.74
N GLU A 130 -1.03 -12.80 9.56
CA GLU A 130 -0.73 -11.91 10.67
C GLU A 130 -1.96 -11.57 11.51
N GLU A 131 -1.81 -11.78 12.83
CA GLU A 131 -2.77 -11.37 13.83
C GLU A 131 -2.94 -9.85 13.82
N PRO A 132 -4.18 -9.33 13.81
CA PRO A 132 -4.40 -7.89 13.72
C PRO A 132 -3.76 -7.07 14.84
N GLU A 133 -3.64 -7.63 16.05
CA GLU A 133 -3.00 -7.02 17.21
C GLU A 133 -1.49 -6.85 16.99
N ALA A 134 -0.85 -7.83 16.33
CA ALA A 134 0.55 -7.75 15.95
C ALA A 134 0.75 -6.71 14.84
N TYR A 135 -0.14 -6.70 13.85
CA TYR A 135 -0.12 -5.69 12.78
C TYR A 135 -0.31 -4.27 13.32
N ALA A 136 -1.31 -4.05 14.18
CA ALA A 136 -1.54 -2.77 14.83
C ALA A 136 -0.35 -2.32 15.69
N ARG A 137 0.25 -3.25 16.45
CA ARG A 137 1.47 -2.96 17.22
C ARG A 137 2.61 -2.51 16.33
N ARG A 138 2.84 -3.19 15.19
CA ARG A 138 3.87 -2.77 14.23
C ARG A 138 3.61 -1.34 13.75
N ILE A 139 2.39 -1.04 13.32
CA ILE A 139 1.99 0.31 12.89
C ILE A 139 2.27 1.35 13.99
N LEU A 140 1.88 1.06 15.24
CA LEU A 140 2.06 1.98 16.37
C LEU A 140 3.54 2.19 16.75
N THR A 141 4.39 1.19 16.52
CA THR A 141 5.83 1.27 16.82
C THR A 141 6.68 1.81 15.66
N THR A 142 6.08 2.09 14.51
CA THR A 142 6.78 2.66 13.35
C THR A 142 6.41 4.13 13.18
N ASP A 143 7.36 5.01 13.44
CA ASP A 143 7.19 6.46 13.34
C ASP A 143 6.65 6.87 11.96
N GLY A 144 5.49 7.51 11.96
CA GLY A 144 4.81 8.00 10.76
C GLY A 144 3.78 7.04 10.14
N ALA A 145 3.76 5.75 10.51
CA ALA A 145 2.86 4.75 9.92
C ALA A 145 1.40 4.89 10.35
N LEU A 146 1.15 5.29 11.61
CA LEU A 146 -0.21 5.48 12.13
C LEU A 146 -1.03 6.45 11.26
N LEU A 147 -0.41 7.54 10.82
CA LEU A 147 -1.10 8.57 10.03
C LEU A 147 -1.58 8.06 8.66
N ILE A 148 -0.78 7.19 8.03
CA ILE A 148 -1.13 6.54 6.78
C ILE A 148 -2.32 5.61 7.02
N LYS A 149 -2.24 4.78 8.07
CA LYS A 149 -3.29 3.82 8.37
C LYS A 149 -4.59 4.49 8.78
N GLU A 150 -4.52 5.60 9.52
CA GLU A 150 -5.68 6.41 9.85
C GLU A 150 -6.35 6.97 8.59
N SER A 151 -5.56 7.49 7.65
CA SER A 151 -6.07 8.06 6.39
C SER A 151 -6.69 7.00 5.49
N ASP A 152 -6.05 5.83 5.37
CA ASP A 152 -6.58 4.63 4.72
C ASP A 152 -7.93 4.23 5.32
N LEU A 153 -7.99 4.04 6.65
CA LEU A 153 -9.22 3.67 7.35
C LEU A 153 -10.32 4.73 7.18
N ALA A 154 -9.99 6.01 7.24
CA ALA A 154 -10.96 7.10 7.07
C ALA A 154 -11.58 7.09 5.67
N HIS A 155 -10.77 6.91 4.63
CA HIS A 155 -11.27 6.81 3.26
C HIS A 155 -12.06 5.51 3.04
N ASN A 156 -11.57 4.39 3.54
CA ASN A 156 -12.25 3.10 3.41
C ASN A 156 -13.57 3.00 4.17
N ALA A 157 -13.69 3.69 5.31
CA ALA A 157 -14.89 3.73 6.13
C ALA A 157 -15.88 4.86 5.76
N ASP A 158 -15.63 5.63 4.69
CA ASP A 158 -16.56 6.66 4.21
C ASP A 158 -17.95 6.03 3.94
N PRO A 159 -19.03 6.51 4.61
CA PRO A 159 -20.38 6.00 4.42
C PRO A 159 -20.84 5.98 2.96
N ARG A 160 -20.41 6.95 2.14
CA ARG A 160 -20.75 7.00 0.71
C ARG A 160 -20.11 5.85 -0.06
N ARG A 161 -18.88 5.46 0.30
CA ARG A 161 -18.17 4.32 -0.29
C ARG A 161 -18.73 2.99 0.19
N LEU A 162 -19.14 2.91 1.45
CA LEU A 162 -19.77 1.71 2.02
C LEU A 162 -21.19 1.49 1.45
N ALA A 163 -21.93 2.55 1.15
CA ALA A 163 -23.30 2.48 0.66
C ALA A 163 -23.44 1.76 -0.70
N VAL A 164 -22.39 1.76 -1.54
CA VAL A 164 -22.43 1.10 -2.85
C VAL A 164 -22.12 -0.40 -2.80
N LEU A 165 -21.67 -0.92 -1.66
CA LEU A 165 -21.34 -2.34 -1.50
C LEU A 165 -22.58 -3.17 -1.18
N ASP A 166 -22.54 -4.48 -1.44
CA ASP A 166 -23.55 -5.41 -0.93
C ASP A 166 -23.55 -5.45 0.61
N GLU A 167 -24.70 -5.77 1.21
CA GLU A 167 -24.87 -5.74 2.66
C GLU A 167 -23.89 -6.66 3.43
N PRO A 168 -23.68 -7.94 3.03
CA PRO A 168 -22.67 -8.78 3.65
C PRO A 168 -21.26 -8.18 3.66
N THR A 169 -20.80 -7.65 2.51
CA THR A 169 -19.48 -7.04 2.36
C THR A 169 -19.38 -5.78 3.22
N ARG A 170 -20.41 -4.93 3.19
CA ARG A 170 -20.47 -3.68 3.97
C ARG A 170 -20.35 -3.94 5.47
N ARG A 171 -21.14 -4.88 6.00
CA ARG A 171 -21.11 -5.25 7.44
C ARG A 171 -19.72 -5.73 7.84
N ARG A 172 -19.16 -6.70 7.10
CA ARG A 172 -17.83 -7.25 7.38
C ARG A 172 -16.73 -6.18 7.37
N LEU A 173 -16.76 -5.27 6.40
CA LEU A 173 -15.75 -4.21 6.30
C LEU A 173 -15.91 -3.18 7.41
N THR A 174 -17.15 -2.80 7.74
CA THR A 174 -17.44 -1.89 8.86
C THR A 174 -16.88 -2.43 10.18
N GLU A 175 -17.14 -3.70 10.49
CA GLU A 175 -16.59 -4.37 11.68
C GLU A 175 -15.06 -4.45 11.63
N LYS A 176 -14.48 -4.83 10.46
CA LYS A 176 -13.03 -4.87 10.27
C LYS A 176 -12.38 -3.51 10.55
N TYR A 177 -12.93 -2.43 10.00
CA TYR A 177 -12.40 -1.08 10.17
C TYR A 177 -12.56 -0.60 11.60
N ALA A 178 -13.73 -0.78 12.22
CA ALA A 178 -13.98 -0.43 13.62
C ALA A 178 -13.06 -1.18 14.59
N ARG A 179 -12.72 -2.43 14.31
CA ARG A 179 -11.76 -3.20 15.11
C ARG A 179 -10.34 -2.64 14.99
N MET A 180 -9.88 -2.32 13.76
CA MET A 180 -8.53 -1.75 13.55
C MET A 180 -8.39 -0.35 14.16
N ARG A 181 -9.34 0.57 13.85
CA ARG A 181 -10.04 1.38 14.86
C ARG A 181 -9.48 1.43 16.28
N GLY A 182 -10.09 0.59 17.12
CA GLY A 182 -9.78 0.49 18.54
C GLY A 182 -8.37 -0.01 18.82
N LEU A 183 -7.83 -0.92 18.00
CA LEU A 183 -6.44 -1.39 18.17
C LEU A 183 -5.40 -0.29 17.99
N LEU A 184 -5.69 0.72 17.16
CA LEU A 184 -4.83 1.87 16.91
C LEU A 184 -5.11 3.06 17.86
N GLY A 185 -6.09 2.94 18.76
CA GLY A 185 -6.47 4.03 19.66
C GLY A 185 -7.17 5.21 18.97
N LEU A 186 -7.74 5.00 17.78
CA LEU A 186 -8.42 6.03 16.98
C LEU A 186 -9.93 6.12 17.28
N GLY A 187 -10.28 5.96 18.56
CA GLY A 187 -11.67 5.92 19.06
C GLY A 187 -12.27 7.29 19.35
#